data_AF-F8NG72-F1
#
_entry.id   AF-F8NG72-F1
#
_cell.length_a   1.000
_cell.length_b   1.000
_cell.length_c   1.000
_cell.angle_alpha   90.00
_cell.angle_beta   90.00
_cell.angle_gamma   90.00
#
_symmetry.space_group_name_H-M   'P 1'
#
loop_
_entity.id
_entity.type
_entity.pdbx_description
1 polymer ?
#
loop_
_entity_poly.entity_id
_entity_poly.type
_entity_poly.pdbx_seq_one_letter_code
_entity_poly.pdbx_strand_id
1 'polypeptide(L)'
;QISRPIEAAVVLLPVFEFLHLNPLFANVLVESMSSTRDEKSQSTQIPPPPFTLLTLSSYLLTHASSSSSSRAIAYANLSINMLLIMAENATVMDAFCQPVAESIKLCQQRLPVLPTPPSPRPPLCALLDCVVLWFRHNLHKKLEVNNYVTCVRICNRVVWYLQKKHVQYEWVELWTSIIGLLAFLSSKLDNLTTTGGVEQLIQETVCFLDFAVCQAELYLPSPRSLHEFIASRSKLSKCTIYELVRSSSVLAKKKSVLKTLGMPIAPSNRRASMRSDSAGKALAHLLLVVEFYENKLTAAGSKTATDAMRVVAREIEKEGLHGVDSSQETDDPP
;
A
#
# COMPACT_ATOMS: atom_id res chain seq x y z
N GLN A 1 24.83 17.00 -22.75
CA GLN A 1 23.56 16.84 -23.50
C GLN A 1 22.41 16.84 -22.52
N ILE A 2 21.50 17.82 -22.61
CA ILE A 2 20.26 17.82 -21.80
C ILE A 2 19.41 16.69 -22.36
N SER A 3 19.33 15.57 -21.66
CA SER A 3 18.47 14.45 -22.05
C SER A 3 17.04 14.96 -22.21
N ARG A 4 16.35 14.59 -23.28
CA ARG A 4 14.95 15.00 -23.50
C ARG A 4 14.03 14.27 -22.51
N PRO A 5 12.86 14.84 -22.16
CA PRO A 5 11.81 14.10 -21.45
C PRO A 5 11.47 12.80 -22.17
N ILE A 6 11.12 11.76 -21.40
CA ILE A 6 10.42 10.60 -21.97
C ILE A 6 9.10 11.16 -22.52
N GLU A 7 8.82 10.95 -23.79
CA GLU A 7 7.67 11.53 -24.48
C GLU A 7 6.35 11.22 -23.75
N ALA A 8 6.21 9.98 -23.29
CA ALA A 8 5.05 9.56 -22.50
C ALA A 8 4.93 10.29 -21.14
N ALA A 9 6.01 10.80 -20.55
CA ALA A 9 5.96 11.51 -19.27
C ALA A 9 5.42 12.94 -19.39
N VAL A 10 5.36 13.51 -20.61
CA VAL A 10 4.86 14.88 -20.85
C VAL A 10 3.37 15.00 -20.49
N VAL A 11 2.61 13.90 -20.60
CA VAL A 11 1.17 13.89 -20.30
C VAL A 11 0.87 13.93 -18.79
N LEU A 12 1.83 13.58 -17.93
CA LEU A 12 1.61 13.45 -16.49
C LEU A 12 1.19 14.77 -15.84
N LEU A 13 1.84 15.88 -16.20
CA LEU A 13 1.57 17.17 -15.58
C LEU A 13 0.19 17.71 -15.95
N PRO A 14 -0.21 17.76 -17.24
CA PRO A 14 -1.57 18.15 -17.61
C PRO A 14 -2.63 17.28 -16.94
N VAL A 15 -2.46 15.95 -16.94
CA VAL A 15 -3.43 15.04 -16.32
C VAL A 15 -3.51 15.25 -14.81
N PHE A 16 -2.38 15.44 -14.14
CA PHE A 16 -2.33 15.77 -12.71
C PHE A 16 -3.07 17.09 -12.43
N GLU A 17 -2.79 18.15 -13.20
CA GLU A 17 -3.45 19.45 -13.03
C GLU A 17 -4.96 19.36 -13.28
N PHE A 18 -5.40 18.65 -14.31
CA PHE A 18 -6.82 18.44 -14.57
C PHE A 18 -7.50 17.64 -13.45
N LEU A 19 -6.89 16.56 -12.97
CA LEU A 19 -7.43 15.80 -11.84
C LEU A 19 -7.47 16.60 -10.54
N HIS A 20 -6.47 17.45 -10.31
CA HIS A 20 -6.36 18.23 -9.09
C HIS A 20 -7.27 19.46 -9.07
N LEU A 21 -7.36 20.18 -10.19
CA LEU A 21 -8.01 21.49 -10.27
C LEU A 21 -9.43 21.43 -10.82
N ASN A 22 -9.78 20.38 -11.59
CA ASN A 22 -11.11 20.24 -12.18
C ASN A 22 -11.86 19.04 -11.59
N PRO A 23 -12.82 19.25 -10.67
CA PRO A 23 -13.55 18.16 -10.02
C PRO A 23 -14.37 17.31 -11.00
N LEU A 24 -14.71 17.85 -12.19
CA LEU A 24 -15.48 17.13 -13.20
C LEU A 24 -14.60 16.23 -14.09
N PHE A 25 -13.29 16.49 -14.15
CA PHE A 25 -12.39 15.75 -15.05
C PHE A 25 -12.30 14.27 -14.68
N ALA A 26 -12.44 13.92 -13.40
CA ALA A 26 -12.51 12.53 -12.95
C ALA A 26 -13.62 11.73 -13.64
N ASN A 27 -14.79 12.35 -13.87
CA ASN A 27 -15.90 11.70 -14.57
C ASN A 27 -15.54 11.43 -16.04
N VAL A 28 -14.96 12.42 -16.74
CA VAL A 28 -14.51 12.29 -18.13
C VAL A 28 -13.43 11.21 -18.26
N LEU A 29 -12.49 11.18 -17.31
CA LEU A 29 -11.42 10.19 -17.28
C LEU A 29 -11.99 8.76 -17.13
N VAL A 30 -12.97 8.57 -16.25
CA VAL A 30 -13.62 7.27 -16.01
C VAL A 30 -14.55 6.87 -17.16
N GLU A 31 -15.24 7.81 -17.80
CA GLU A 31 -16.15 7.54 -18.92
C GLU A 31 -15.45 6.79 -20.06
N SER A 32 -14.18 7.10 -20.30
CA SER A 32 -13.32 6.41 -21.28
C SER A 32 -13.12 4.91 -21.01
N MET A 33 -13.39 4.44 -19.78
CA MET A 33 -13.35 3.01 -19.44
C MET A 33 -14.63 2.27 -19.84
N SER A 34 -15.75 2.99 -19.94
CA SER A 34 -17.10 2.42 -20.10
C SER A 34 -17.60 2.37 -21.54
N SER A 35 -16.98 3.13 -22.46
CA SER A 35 -17.37 3.19 -23.86
C SER A 35 -17.41 1.78 -24.46
N THR A 36 -18.62 1.32 -24.81
CA THR A 36 -18.94 0.03 -25.42
C THR A 36 -18.01 -0.22 -26.59
N ARG A 37 -17.06 -1.14 -26.39
CA ARG A 37 -16.11 -1.51 -27.44
C ARG A 37 -16.75 -2.57 -28.29
N ASP A 38 -17.16 -2.20 -29.50
CA ASP A 38 -17.68 -3.14 -30.48
C ASP A 38 -16.66 -4.27 -30.71
N GLU A 39 -17.11 -5.51 -30.53
CA GLU A 39 -16.30 -6.73 -30.56
C GLU A 39 -15.58 -6.99 -31.91
N LYS A 40 -15.83 -6.17 -32.94
CA LYS A 40 -15.40 -6.39 -34.32
C LYS A 40 -14.04 -5.76 -34.69
N SER A 41 -13.32 -5.13 -33.77
CA SER A 41 -12.05 -4.44 -34.09
C SER A 41 -10.94 -4.63 -33.06
N GLN A 42 -10.67 -5.88 -32.66
CA GLN A 42 -9.79 -6.23 -31.53
C GLN A 42 -8.27 -6.09 -31.79
N SER A 43 -7.80 -5.76 -33.00
CA SER A 43 -6.34 -5.82 -33.31
C SER A 43 -5.56 -4.51 -33.18
N THR A 44 -6.21 -3.35 -32.99
CA THR A 44 -5.53 -2.02 -33.01
C THR A 44 -6.06 -1.01 -31.98
N GLN A 45 -6.84 -1.44 -30.99
CA GLN A 45 -7.45 -0.49 -30.04
C GLN A 45 -6.47 -0.04 -28.96
N ILE A 46 -6.34 1.29 -28.84
CA ILE A 46 -5.53 1.96 -27.81
C ILE A 46 -6.21 1.78 -26.45
N PRO A 47 -5.48 1.31 -25.42
CA PRO A 47 -6.05 1.17 -24.08
C PRO A 47 -6.48 2.53 -23.53
N PRO A 48 -7.53 2.57 -22.70
CA PRO A 48 -8.12 3.80 -22.21
C PRO A 48 -7.10 4.55 -21.35
N PRO A 49 -7.16 5.89 -21.30
CA PRO A 49 -6.19 6.71 -20.59
C PRO A 49 -5.88 6.26 -19.15
N PRO A 50 -6.86 5.85 -18.31
CA PRO A 50 -6.54 5.34 -16.96
C PRO A 50 -5.58 4.15 -16.95
N PHE A 51 -5.70 3.23 -17.92
CA PHE A 51 -4.91 2.01 -17.97
C PHE A 51 -3.49 2.29 -18.49
N THR A 52 -3.36 3.21 -19.45
CA THR A 52 -2.06 3.67 -19.92
C THR A 52 -1.34 4.48 -18.84
N LEU A 53 -2.05 5.28 -18.05
CA LEU A 53 -1.49 6.00 -16.91
C LEU A 53 -0.99 5.06 -15.81
N LEU A 54 -1.75 4.02 -15.46
CA LEU A 54 -1.31 2.99 -14.51
C LEU A 54 -0.11 2.20 -15.04
N THR A 55 -0.14 1.82 -16.32
CA THR A 55 0.99 1.19 -17.01
C THR A 55 2.23 2.08 -16.91
N LEU A 56 2.15 3.34 -17.35
CA LEU A 56 3.25 4.30 -17.29
C LEU A 56 3.78 4.50 -15.87
N SER A 57 2.87 4.65 -14.89
CA SER A 57 3.21 4.80 -13.48
C SER A 57 4.04 3.61 -12.98
N SER A 58 3.66 2.38 -13.33
CA SER A 58 4.42 1.19 -12.94
C SER A 58 5.88 1.22 -13.43
N TYR A 59 6.13 1.71 -14.65
CA TYR A 59 7.48 1.83 -15.21
C TYR A 59 8.29 2.94 -14.54
N LEU A 60 7.67 4.11 -14.33
CA LEU A 60 8.31 5.24 -13.66
C LEU A 60 8.71 4.87 -12.23
N LEU A 61 7.80 4.25 -11.47
CA LEU A 61 8.03 3.88 -10.07
C LEU A 61 9.05 2.74 -9.95
N THR A 62 9.15 1.83 -10.92
CA THR A 62 10.15 0.74 -10.89
C THR A 62 11.59 1.24 -11.09
N HIS A 63 11.77 2.28 -11.93
CA HIS A 63 13.09 2.72 -12.39
C HIS A 63 13.54 4.07 -11.82
N ALA A 64 12.72 4.74 -11.01
CA ALA A 64 12.97 6.09 -10.52
C ALA A 64 14.37 6.25 -9.91
N SER A 65 14.75 5.35 -9.00
CA SER A 65 16.05 5.40 -8.32
C SER A 65 17.21 4.78 -9.11
N SER A 66 16.93 3.99 -10.15
CA SER A 66 17.96 3.28 -10.94
C SER A 66 18.81 4.22 -11.78
N SER A 67 18.25 5.35 -12.21
CA SER A 67 18.90 6.25 -13.16
C SER A 67 19.79 7.32 -12.51
N SER A 68 19.85 7.38 -11.17
CA SER A 68 20.49 8.47 -10.39
C SER A 68 20.07 9.89 -10.81
N SER A 69 19.01 10.01 -11.61
CA SER A 69 18.56 11.24 -12.25
C SER A 69 17.48 11.90 -11.41
N SER A 70 17.70 13.16 -11.03
CA SER A 70 16.67 13.98 -10.35
C SER A 70 15.37 14.04 -11.14
N ARG A 71 15.44 13.96 -12.47
CA ARG A 71 14.26 13.98 -13.33
C ARG A 71 13.41 12.73 -13.21
N ALA A 72 14.04 11.54 -13.13
CA ALA A 72 13.29 10.30 -12.98
C ALA A 72 12.54 10.27 -11.64
N ILE A 73 13.18 10.78 -10.58
CA ILE A 73 12.53 10.99 -9.28
C ILE A 73 11.38 12.00 -9.37
N ALA A 74 11.53 13.10 -10.11
CA ALA A 74 10.46 14.08 -10.31
C ALA A 74 9.23 13.47 -11.04
N TYR A 75 9.45 12.67 -12.09
CA TYR A 75 8.35 11.98 -12.78
C TYR A 75 7.67 10.94 -11.89
N ALA A 76 8.43 10.20 -11.09
CA ALA A 76 7.86 9.27 -10.13
C ALA A 76 7.07 10.00 -9.03
N ASN A 77 7.58 11.13 -8.52
CA ASN A 77 6.86 11.96 -7.56
C ASN A 77 5.53 12.47 -8.13
N LEU A 78 5.53 13.01 -9.35
CA LEU A 78 4.32 13.47 -10.02
C LEU A 78 3.31 12.33 -10.25
N SER A 79 3.81 11.16 -10.70
CA SER A 79 3.00 9.95 -10.85
C SER A 79 2.39 9.49 -9.53
N ILE A 80 3.15 9.45 -8.43
CA ILE A 80 2.65 9.10 -7.09
C ILE A 80 1.57 10.08 -6.63
N ASN A 81 1.76 11.39 -6.81
CA ASN A 81 0.74 12.38 -6.43
C ASN A 81 -0.53 12.26 -7.29
N MET A 82 -0.39 11.97 -8.59
CA MET A 82 -1.53 11.66 -9.46
C MET A 82 -2.28 10.39 -8.99
N LEU A 83 -1.56 9.33 -8.61
CA LEU A 83 -2.16 8.12 -8.02
C LEU A 83 -2.90 8.43 -6.71
N LEU A 84 -2.37 9.33 -5.87
CA LEU A 84 -3.04 9.77 -4.64
C LEU A 84 -4.35 10.50 -4.95
N ILE A 85 -4.36 11.46 -5.87
CA ILE A 85 -5.60 12.17 -6.26
C ILE A 85 -6.65 11.19 -6.79
N MET A 86 -6.23 10.21 -7.59
CA MET A 86 -7.12 9.14 -8.07
C MET A 86 -7.67 8.29 -6.92
N ALA A 87 -6.85 7.97 -5.92
CA ALA A 87 -7.27 7.19 -4.75
C ALA A 87 -8.17 7.98 -3.77
N GLU A 88 -8.09 9.30 -3.77
CA GLU A 88 -8.95 10.19 -2.97
C GLU A 88 -10.27 10.53 -3.67
N ASN A 89 -10.36 10.32 -4.98
CA ASN A 89 -11.55 10.60 -5.78
C ASN A 89 -12.51 9.40 -5.79
N ALA A 90 -13.69 9.56 -5.19
CA ALA A 90 -14.69 8.49 -5.09
C ALA A 90 -15.17 7.97 -6.46
N THR A 91 -15.36 8.84 -7.46
CA THR A 91 -15.75 8.41 -8.82
C THR A 91 -14.71 7.48 -9.43
N VAL A 92 -13.43 7.85 -9.32
CA VAL A 92 -12.33 7.03 -9.84
C VAL A 92 -12.25 5.71 -9.08
N MET A 93 -12.35 5.75 -7.76
CA MET A 93 -12.32 4.55 -6.92
C MET A 93 -13.47 3.58 -7.20
N ASP A 94 -14.69 4.08 -7.40
CA ASP A 94 -15.85 3.26 -7.77
C ASP A 94 -15.65 2.55 -9.11
N ALA A 95 -15.12 3.25 -10.10
CA ALA A 95 -14.79 2.67 -11.40
C ALA A 95 -13.63 1.68 -11.32
N PHE A 96 -12.61 1.98 -10.54
CA PHE A 96 -11.41 1.15 -10.39
C PHE A 96 -11.69 -0.14 -9.60
N CYS A 97 -12.77 -0.19 -8.83
CA CYS A 97 -13.24 -1.41 -8.17
C CYS A 97 -13.93 -2.40 -9.13
N GLN A 98 -14.36 -1.96 -10.32
CA GLN A 98 -15.03 -2.85 -11.28
C GLN A 98 -14.02 -3.71 -12.05
N PRO A 99 -14.24 -5.03 -12.16
CA PRO A 99 -13.34 -5.89 -12.92
C PRO A 99 -13.43 -5.59 -14.42
N VAL A 100 -12.27 -5.43 -15.06
CA VAL A 100 -12.16 -5.19 -16.51
C VAL A 100 -11.42 -6.32 -17.20
N ALA A 101 -11.86 -6.68 -18.41
CA ALA A 101 -11.23 -7.73 -19.21
C ALA A 101 -9.88 -7.29 -19.81
N GLU A 102 -9.73 -5.99 -20.06
CA GLU A 102 -8.53 -5.42 -20.65
C GLU A 102 -7.34 -5.45 -19.68
N SER A 103 -6.19 -5.90 -20.17
CA SER A 103 -5.00 -6.06 -19.34
C SER A 103 -4.22 -4.75 -19.15
N ILE A 104 -4.05 -4.32 -17.91
CA ILE A 104 -3.08 -3.29 -17.52
C ILE A 104 -1.70 -3.93 -17.41
N LYS A 105 -0.75 -3.49 -18.25
CA LYS A 105 0.60 -4.06 -18.36
C LYS A 105 1.54 -3.41 -17.35
N LEU A 106 1.74 -4.07 -16.21
CA LEU A 106 2.70 -3.59 -15.21
C LEU A 106 4.14 -3.84 -15.65
N CYS A 107 5.06 -3.00 -15.16
CA CYS A 107 6.49 -3.16 -15.41
C CYS A 107 7.01 -4.48 -14.82
N GLN A 108 7.66 -5.29 -15.66
CA GLN A 108 8.30 -6.56 -15.28
C GLN A 108 9.81 -6.56 -15.60
N GLN A 109 10.39 -5.39 -15.85
CA GLN A 109 11.78 -5.27 -16.31
C GLN A 109 12.82 -5.43 -15.20
N ARG A 110 12.40 -5.48 -13.93
CA ARG A 110 13.29 -5.55 -12.77
C ARG A 110 12.84 -6.65 -11.82
N LEU A 111 13.81 -7.43 -11.35
CA LEU A 111 13.58 -8.48 -10.37
C LEU A 111 13.63 -7.92 -8.93
N PRO A 112 12.87 -8.51 -7.99
CA PRO A 112 11.85 -9.54 -8.20
C PRO A 112 10.58 -8.97 -8.86
N VAL A 113 10.00 -9.71 -9.79
CA VAL A 113 8.76 -9.31 -10.49
C VAL A 113 7.53 -9.59 -9.63
N LEU A 114 6.50 -8.76 -9.78
CA LEU A 114 5.19 -9.03 -9.17
C LEU A 114 4.51 -10.22 -9.84
N PRO A 115 3.78 -11.06 -9.08
CA PRO A 115 2.90 -12.08 -9.65
C PRO A 115 1.90 -11.46 -10.63
N THR A 116 1.61 -12.16 -11.73
CA THR A 116 0.60 -11.72 -12.69
C THR A 116 -0.72 -12.43 -12.41
N PRO A 117 -1.70 -11.79 -11.76
CA PRO A 117 -2.99 -12.41 -11.47
C PRO A 117 -3.81 -12.60 -12.75
N PRO A 118 -4.74 -13.58 -12.78
CA PRO A 118 -5.62 -13.81 -13.92
C PRO A 118 -6.57 -12.62 -14.16
N SER A 119 -6.96 -12.43 -15.42
CA SER A 119 -7.99 -11.47 -15.86
C SER A 119 -9.38 -12.15 -15.79
N PRO A 120 -10.49 -11.42 -15.53
CA PRO A 120 -10.62 -9.97 -15.34
C PRO A 120 -10.18 -9.50 -13.94
N ARG A 121 -9.51 -8.34 -13.87
CA ARG A 121 -9.08 -7.75 -12.59
C ARG A 121 -9.47 -6.27 -12.48
N PRO A 122 -9.85 -5.79 -11.28
CA PRO A 122 -10.09 -4.37 -11.07
C PRO A 122 -8.82 -3.51 -11.27
N PRO A 123 -8.90 -2.36 -11.95
CA PRO A 123 -7.77 -1.42 -12.09
C PRO A 123 -7.17 -0.96 -10.76
N LEU A 124 -7.96 -0.96 -9.68
CA LEU A 124 -7.49 -0.68 -8.32
C LEU A 124 -6.31 -1.57 -7.91
N CYS A 125 -6.31 -2.85 -8.32
CA CYS A 125 -5.21 -3.76 -8.05
C CYS A 125 -3.91 -3.25 -8.70
N ALA A 126 -3.99 -2.74 -9.93
CA ALA A 126 -2.83 -2.17 -10.62
C ALA A 126 -2.33 -0.87 -9.97
N LEU A 127 -3.23 -0.06 -9.39
CA LEU A 127 -2.88 1.13 -8.63
C LEU A 127 -2.06 0.75 -7.37
N LEU A 128 -2.53 -0.25 -6.61
CA LEU A 128 -1.77 -0.78 -5.46
C LEU A 128 -0.43 -1.39 -5.90
N ASP A 129 -0.41 -2.16 -6.99
CA ASP A 129 0.83 -2.76 -7.51
C ASP A 129 1.87 -1.70 -7.90
N CYS A 130 1.45 -0.54 -8.42
CA CYS A 130 2.37 0.59 -8.67
C CYS A 130 3.05 1.05 -7.38
N VAL A 131 2.30 1.18 -6.29
CA VAL A 131 2.82 1.55 -4.97
C VAL A 131 3.77 0.47 -4.43
N VAL A 132 3.43 -0.81 -4.62
CA VAL A 132 4.31 -1.94 -4.25
C VAL A 132 5.63 -1.89 -5.03
N LEU A 133 5.60 -1.61 -6.33
CA LEU A 133 6.82 -1.46 -7.14
C LEU A 133 7.72 -0.34 -6.60
N TRP A 134 7.13 0.78 -6.14
CA TRP A 134 7.90 1.84 -5.49
C TRP A 134 8.62 1.31 -4.25
N PHE A 135 7.88 0.68 -3.33
CA PHE A 135 8.44 0.14 -2.08
C PHE A 135 9.55 -0.89 -2.32
N ARG A 136 9.42 -1.75 -3.34
CA ARG A 136 10.41 -2.81 -3.59
C ARG A 136 11.70 -2.30 -4.22
N HIS A 137 11.59 -1.37 -5.17
CA HIS A 137 12.69 -1.07 -6.07
C HIS A 137 13.45 0.22 -5.75
N ASN A 138 12.96 1.02 -4.80
CA ASN A 138 13.53 2.33 -4.48
C ASN A 138 14.06 2.46 -3.05
N LEU A 139 14.16 1.36 -2.28
CA LEU A 139 14.77 1.38 -0.95
C LEU A 139 16.29 1.47 -1.10
N HIS A 140 16.82 2.69 -0.95
CA HIS A 140 18.24 2.97 -1.05
C HIS A 140 18.67 4.03 -0.03
N LYS A 141 19.99 4.25 0.12
CA LYS A 141 20.55 5.13 1.16
C LYS A 141 20.05 6.57 1.07
N LYS A 142 19.78 7.07 -0.15
CA LYS A 142 19.16 8.38 -0.38
C LYS A 142 17.63 8.20 -0.41
N LEU A 143 16.98 8.34 0.72
CA LEU A 143 15.56 8.02 0.80
C LEU A 143 14.69 9.23 0.44
N GLU A 144 13.85 9.08 -0.58
CA GLU A 144 12.84 10.06 -0.98
C GLU A 144 11.61 9.98 -0.05
N VAL A 145 11.76 10.43 1.20
CA VAL A 145 10.82 10.20 2.31
C VAL A 145 9.38 10.59 1.95
N ASN A 146 9.18 11.76 1.34
CA ASN A 146 7.84 12.25 0.95
C ASN A 146 7.11 11.28 0.00
N ASN A 147 7.81 10.67 -0.96
CA ASN A 147 7.19 9.71 -1.88
C ASN A 147 6.72 8.47 -1.12
N TYR A 148 7.49 7.99 -0.13
CA TYR A 148 7.08 6.88 0.71
C TYR A 148 5.87 7.22 1.58
N VAL A 149 5.84 8.43 2.15
CA VAL A 149 4.70 8.94 2.92
C VAL A 149 3.45 8.95 2.04
N THR A 150 3.52 9.54 0.85
CA THR A 150 2.40 9.57 -0.10
C THR A 150 1.95 8.16 -0.51
N CYS A 151 2.88 7.23 -0.75
CA CYS A 151 2.57 5.83 -1.01
C CYS A 151 1.80 5.16 0.14
N VAL A 152 2.21 5.39 1.39
CA VAL A 152 1.49 4.88 2.57
C VAL A 152 0.09 5.48 2.66
N ARG A 153 -0.09 6.77 2.34
CA ARG A 153 -1.41 7.41 2.29
C ARG A 153 -2.31 6.81 1.22
N ILE A 154 -1.77 6.51 0.02
CA ILE A 154 -2.51 5.80 -1.03
C ILE A 154 -3.01 4.47 -0.48
N CYS A 155 -2.13 3.67 0.15
CA CYS A 155 -2.54 2.39 0.75
C CYS A 155 -3.65 2.58 1.79
N ASN A 156 -3.54 3.59 2.66
CA ASN A 156 -4.55 3.89 3.67
C ASN A 156 -5.90 4.25 3.03
N ARG A 157 -5.91 5.16 2.05
CA ARG A 157 -7.12 5.56 1.32
C ARG A 157 -7.79 4.39 0.62
N VAL A 158 -7.01 3.53 -0.03
CA VAL A 158 -7.54 2.33 -0.69
C VAL A 158 -8.14 1.34 0.32
N VAL A 159 -7.43 1.04 1.42
CA VAL A 159 -7.94 0.12 2.45
C VAL A 159 -9.23 0.66 3.08
N TRP A 160 -9.27 1.95 3.40
CA TRP A 160 -10.48 2.60 3.92
C TRP A 160 -11.65 2.50 2.93
N TYR A 161 -11.40 2.76 1.64
CA TYR A 161 -12.44 2.67 0.61
C TYR A 161 -12.99 1.24 0.46
N LEU A 162 -12.10 0.25 0.53
CA LEU A 162 -12.46 -1.15 0.37
C LEU A 162 -13.30 -1.71 1.54
N GLN A 163 -13.40 -0.99 2.66
CA GLN A 163 -14.38 -1.34 3.71
C GLN A 163 -15.82 -1.31 3.19
N LYS A 164 -16.10 -0.48 2.18
CA LYS A 164 -17.43 -0.32 1.56
C LYS A 164 -17.59 -1.13 0.27
N LYS A 165 -16.49 -1.60 -0.32
CA LYS A 165 -16.45 -2.28 -1.62
C LYS A 165 -15.44 -3.43 -1.58
N HIS A 166 -15.87 -4.64 -1.88
CA HIS A 166 -14.97 -5.79 -1.87
C HIS A 166 -14.24 -5.98 -3.21
N VAL A 167 -12.91 -5.93 -3.18
CA VAL A 167 -12.03 -6.25 -4.31
C VAL A 167 -11.09 -7.39 -3.92
N GLN A 168 -10.94 -8.37 -4.81
CA GLN A 168 -9.95 -9.43 -4.63
C GLN A 168 -8.57 -8.92 -5.04
N TYR A 169 -7.65 -8.85 -4.07
CA TYR A 169 -6.27 -8.43 -4.25
C TYR A 169 -5.31 -9.41 -3.55
N GLU A 170 -4.10 -9.59 -4.09
CA GLU A 170 -3.05 -10.43 -3.49
C GLU A 170 -2.19 -9.56 -2.57
N TRP A 171 -2.60 -9.42 -1.31
CA TRP A 171 -1.95 -8.44 -0.44
C TRP A 171 -0.61 -8.86 0.16
N VAL A 172 -0.18 -10.11 -0.03
CA VAL A 172 1.10 -10.62 0.50
C VAL A 172 2.26 -9.72 0.08
N GLU A 173 2.28 -9.31 -1.19
CA GLU A 173 3.34 -8.45 -1.73
C GLU A 173 3.31 -7.04 -1.13
N LEU A 174 2.13 -6.51 -0.83
CA LEU A 174 1.97 -5.22 -0.17
C LEU A 174 2.51 -5.26 1.26
N TRP A 175 2.06 -6.23 2.06
CA TRP A 175 2.48 -6.34 3.47
C TRP A 175 3.97 -6.59 3.61
N THR A 176 4.51 -7.50 2.79
CA THR A 176 5.95 -7.78 2.75
C THR A 176 6.75 -6.51 2.44
N SER A 177 6.27 -5.69 1.52
CA SER A 177 6.96 -4.45 1.13
C SER A 177 6.90 -3.36 2.21
N ILE A 178 5.75 -3.22 2.89
CA ILE A 178 5.56 -2.24 3.97
C ILE A 178 6.36 -2.61 5.23
N ILE A 179 6.38 -3.90 5.58
CA ILE A 179 7.19 -4.41 6.69
C ILE A 179 8.68 -4.30 6.32
N GLY A 180 9.03 -4.60 5.08
CA GLY A 180 10.37 -4.38 4.52
C GLY A 180 10.83 -2.92 4.64
N LEU A 181 9.94 -1.95 4.39
CA LEU A 181 10.20 -0.53 4.61
C LEU A 181 10.52 -0.24 6.10
N LEU A 182 9.71 -0.72 7.04
CA LEU A 182 9.99 -0.53 8.48
C LEU A 182 11.32 -1.18 8.89
N ALA A 183 11.62 -2.37 8.38
CA ALA A 183 12.87 -3.09 8.64
C ALA A 183 14.08 -2.35 8.06
N PHE A 184 13.97 -1.83 6.84
CA PHE A 184 14.99 -0.99 6.22
C PHE A 184 15.26 0.25 7.07
N LEU A 185 14.20 0.98 7.45
CA LEU A 185 14.30 2.16 8.29
C LEU A 185 14.96 1.81 9.64
N SER A 186 14.65 0.66 10.25
CA SER A 186 15.22 0.26 11.55
C SER A 186 16.70 -0.12 11.46
N SER A 187 17.13 -0.69 10.34
CA SER A 187 18.50 -1.20 10.17
C SER A 187 19.48 -0.18 9.61
N LYS A 188 18.98 0.85 8.90
CA LYS A 188 19.82 1.83 8.20
C LYS A 188 19.70 3.25 8.71
N LEU A 189 18.84 3.53 9.69
CA LEU A 189 18.49 4.88 10.17
C LEU A 189 19.71 5.80 10.34
N ASP A 190 20.77 5.34 11.01
CA ASP A 190 21.98 6.14 11.27
C ASP A 190 22.81 6.49 10.02
N ASN A 191 22.57 5.77 8.91
CA ASN A 191 23.31 5.87 7.66
C ASN A 191 22.45 6.36 6.49
N LEU A 192 21.23 6.83 6.74
CA LEU A 192 20.35 7.35 5.68
C LEU A 192 20.64 8.81 5.41
N THR A 193 20.85 9.13 4.13
CA THR A 193 20.75 10.50 3.63
C THR A 193 19.29 10.73 3.29
N THR A 194 18.61 11.58 4.04
CA THR A 194 17.17 11.80 3.86
C THR A 194 16.87 13.26 3.58
N THR A 195 15.71 13.51 2.97
CA THR A 195 15.13 14.84 2.82
C THR A 195 14.48 15.36 4.11
N GLY A 196 14.69 14.69 5.25
CA GLY A 196 13.97 14.92 6.51
C GLY A 196 12.66 14.12 6.58
N GLY A 197 11.93 14.21 7.70
CA GLY A 197 10.59 13.62 7.84
C GLY A 197 10.53 12.11 8.05
N VAL A 198 11.67 11.43 8.32
CA VAL A 198 11.70 9.97 8.56
C VAL A 198 10.79 9.56 9.71
N GLU A 199 10.69 10.38 10.75
CA GLU A 199 9.79 10.15 11.87
C GLU A 199 8.33 10.09 11.40
N GLN A 200 7.90 11.06 10.58
CA GLN A 200 6.56 11.09 9.99
C GLN A 200 6.30 9.83 9.17
N LEU A 201 7.27 9.38 8.38
CA LEU A 201 7.14 8.15 7.61
C LEU A 201 6.93 6.93 8.52
N ILE A 202 7.69 6.82 9.61
CA ILE A 202 7.51 5.72 10.57
C ILE A 202 6.12 5.81 11.21
N GLN A 203 5.71 6.99 11.66
CA GLN A 203 4.41 7.20 12.30
C GLN A 203 3.25 6.83 11.35
N GLU A 204 3.24 7.36 10.13
CA GLU A 204 2.18 7.06 9.15
C GLU A 204 2.16 5.57 8.76
N THR A 205 3.33 4.94 8.63
CA THR A 205 3.40 3.51 8.31
C THR A 205 2.87 2.64 9.45
N VAL A 206 3.20 2.98 10.70
CA VAL A 206 2.71 2.26 11.89
C VAL A 206 1.20 2.44 12.05
N CYS A 207 0.68 3.67 11.94
CA CYS A 207 -0.75 3.91 12.01
C CYS A 207 -1.51 3.21 10.89
N PHE A 208 -0.95 3.17 9.68
CA PHE A 208 -1.56 2.42 8.57
C PHE A 208 -1.63 0.92 8.85
N LEU A 209 -0.55 0.31 9.36
CA LEU A 209 -0.54 -1.11 9.72
C LEU A 209 -1.59 -1.43 10.81
N ASP A 210 -1.66 -0.58 11.82
CA ASP A 210 -2.63 -0.73 12.91
C ASP A 210 -4.08 -0.61 12.39
N PHE A 211 -4.36 0.42 11.59
CA PHE A 211 -5.65 0.58 10.93
C PHE A 211 -6.02 -0.62 10.06
N ALA A 212 -5.08 -1.12 9.24
CA ALA A 212 -5.32 -2.27 8.40
C ALA A 212 -5.61 -3.55 9.20
N VAL A 213 -4.92 -3.75 10.33
CA VAL A 213 -5.21 -4.86 11.25
C VAL A 213 -6.60 -4.70 11.86
N CYS A 214 -6.92 -3.53 12.41
CA CYS A 214 -8.21 -3.27 13.05
C CYS A 214 -9.39 -3.45 12.09
N GLN A 215 -9.21 -3.06 10.82
CA GLN A 215 -10.28 -3.04 9.83
C GLN A 215 -10.24 -4.23 8.87
N ALA A 216 -9.38 -5.21 9.14
CA ALA A 216 -9.16 -6.38 8.28
C ALA A 216 -10.46 -7.10 7.93
N GLU A 217 -11.43 -7.16 8.85
CA GLU A 217 -12.70 -7.85 8.62
C GLU A 217 -13.62 -7.12 7.63
N LEU A 218 -13.50 -5.79 7.49
CA LEU A 218 -14.39 -5.00 6.65
C LEU A 218 -13.96 -4.98 5.19
N TYR A 219 -12.66 -4.87 4.91
CA TYR A 219 -12.19 -4.74 3.53
C TYR A 219 -11.78 -6.06 2.88
N LEU A 220 -11.58 -7.12 3.68
CA LEU A 220 -11.35 -8.45 3.16
C LEU A 220 -12.69 -9.12 2.82
N PRO A 221 -12.86 -9.65 1.60
CA PRO A 221 -14.15 -10.19 1.16
C PRO A 221 -14.68 -11.27 2.11
N SER A 222 -15.95 -11.12 2.49
CA SER A 222 -16.72 -12.10 3.26
C SER A 222 -16.88 -13.43 2.47
N PRO A 223 -16.82 -14.60 3.11
CA PRO A 223 -16.69 -15.90 2.45
C PRO A 223 -17.97 -16.37 1.76
N ARG A 224 -17.86 -16.95 0.56
CA ARG A 224 -18.98 -17.61 -0.15
C ARG A 224 -19.07 -19.12 0.06
N SER A 225 -18.04 -19.78 0.61
CA SER A 225 -18.08 -21.21 0.97
C SER A 225 -17.06 -21.57 2.04
N LEU A 226 -17.31 -22.62 2.82
CA LEU A 226 -16.45 -23.11 3.93
C LEU A 226 -15.06 -23.59 3.45
N HIS A 227 -14.93 -23.96 2.16
CA HIS A 227 -13.64 -24.30 1.52
C HIS A 227 -12.91 -23.06 0.98
N GLU A 228 -13.61 -22.07 0.40
CA GLU A 228 -12.99 -20.76 0.08
C GLU A 228 -12.66 -19.96 1.33
N PHE A 229 -13.38 -20.17 2.44
CA PHE A 229 -13.08 -19.66 3.77
C PHE A 229 -11.69 -20.14 4.22
N ILE A 230 -11.40 -21.45 4.14
CA ILE A 230 -10.10 -22.04 4.50
C ILE A 230 -8.97 -21.67 3.51
N ALA A 231 -9.27 -21.10 2.35
CA ALA A 231 -8.25 -20.64 1.39
C ALA A 231 -8.04 -19.11 1.40
N SER A 232 -9.12 -18.32 1.54
CA SER A 232 -9.16 -16.85 1.43
C SER A 232 -8.93 -16.11 2.76
N ARG A 233 -9.62 -16.50 3.86
CA ARG A 233 -9.26 -16.04 5.24
C ARG A 233 -7.83 -16.43 5.61
N SER A 234 -7.35 -17.45 4.92
CA SER A 234 -6.13 -18.19 5.12
C SER A 234 -4.91 -17.69 4.36
N LYS A 235 -4.97 -16.56 3.65
CA LYS A 235 -3.77 -16.05 2.95
C LYS A 235 -3.33 -14.69 3.46
N LEU A 236 -4.22 -13.93 4.09
CA LEU A 236 -3.92 -12.55 4.45
C LEU A 236 -3.73 -12.25 5.93
N SER A 237 -4.66 -12.63 6.79
CA SER A 237 -4.36 -12.68 8.23
C SER A 237 -3.14 -13.57 8.49
N LYS A 238 -2.96 -14.61 7.66
CA LYS A 238 -1.79 -15.49 7.67
C LYS A 238 -0.47 -14.86 7.26
N CYS A 239 -0.46 -13.82 6.42
CA CYS A 239 0.78 -13.18 5.97
C CYS A 239 1.03 -11.87 6.69
N THR A 240 0.01 -11.06 6.97
CA THR A 240 0.17 -9.82 7.74
C THR A 240 0.58 -10.14 9.18
N ILE A 241 -0.12 -11.02 9.88
CA ILE A 241 0.20 -11.37 11.27
C ILE A 241 1.49 -12.19 11.33
N TYR A 242 1.69 -13.16 10.43
CA TYR A 242 2.94 -13.91 10.38
C TYR A 242 4.14 -13.03 10.05
N GLU A 243 4.05 -12.10 9.09
CA GLU A 243 5.16 -11.18 8.78
C GLU A 243 5.36 -10.15 9.90
N LEU A 244 4.29 -9.69 10.56
CA LEU A 244 4.38 -8.84 11.76
C LEU A 244 5.07 -9.58 12.92
N VAL A 245 4.71 -10.84 13.16
CA VAL A 245 5.32 -11.73 14.16
C VAL A 245 6.77 -12.04 13.81
N ARG A 246 7.04 -12.43 12.56
CA ARG A 246 8.40 -12.63 12.05
C ARG A 246 9.27 -11.37 12.20
N SER A 247 8.64 -10.21 12.11
CA SER A 247 9.27 -8.90 12.24
C SER A 247 9.07 -8.28 13.62
N SER A 248 8.74 -9.07 14.65
CA SER A 248 8.54 -8.56 16.02
C SER A 248 9.76 -7.81 16.54
N SER A 249 10.96 -8.30 16.22
CA SER A 249 12.22 -7.61 16.52
C SER A 249 12.37 -6.24 15.81
N VAL A 250 11.78 -6.08 14.63
CA VAL A 250 11.75 -4.81 13.88
C VAL A 250 10.80 -3.83 14.56
N LEU A 251 9.60 -4.28 14.95
CA LEU A 251 8.60 -3.46 15.65
C LEU A 251 9.10 -3.06 17.05
N ALA A 252 9.72 -3.98 17.79
CA ALA A 252 10.34 -3.71 19.08
C ALA A 252 11.45 -2.65 18.97
N LYS A 253 12.28 -2.72 17.91
CA LYS A 253 13.28 -1.68 17.61
C LYS A 253 12.65 -0.33 17.24
N LYS A 254 11.45 -0.31 16.65
CA LYS A 254 10.73 0.96 16.41
C LYS A 254 10.27 1.62 17.71
N LYS A 255 9.95 0.85 18.76
CA LYS A 255 9.61 1.40 20.08
C LYS A 255 10.74 2.22 20.68
N SER A 256 12.00 1.77 20.55
CA SER A 256 13.15 2.56 21.01
C SER A 256 13.39 3.77 20.12
N VAL A 257 13.31 3.61 18.79
CA VAL A 257 13.47 4.72 17.84
C VAL A 257 12.41 5.81 18.03
N LEU A 258 11.13 5.47 18.16
CA LEU A 258 10.06 6.44 18.41
C LEU A 258 10.21 7.11 19.79
N LYS A 259 10.76 6.42 20.79
CA LYS A 259 11.09 7.04 22.08
C LYS A 259 12.29 8.00 21.99
N THR A 260 13.31 7.65 21.20
CA THR A 260 14.48 8.50 20.97
C THR A 260 14.14 9.72 20.10
N LEU A 261 13.30 9.54 19.07
CA LEU A 261 12.81 10.61 18.20
C LEU A 261 11.73 11.46 18.90
N GLY A 262 10.92 10.87 19.78
CA GLY A 262 9.89 11.54 20.58
C GLY A 262 10.42 12.34 21.78
N MET A 263 11.74 12.48 21.93
CA MET A 263 12.32 13.49 22.84
C MET A 263 12.04 14.88 22.24
N PRO A 264 11.32 15.77 22.94
CA PRO A 264 10.84 17.01 22.36
C PRO A 264 12.00 17.97 22.09
N ILE A 265 12.40 18.10 20.82
CA ILE A 265 13.10 19.29 20.36
C ILE A 265 12.01 20.38 20.20
N ALA A 266 11.75 21.09 21.29
CA ALA A 266 10.86 22.24 21.45
C ALA A 266 9.31 21.99 21.45
N PRO A 267 8.56 22.66 22.34
CA PRO A 267 7.14 22.41 22.60
C PRO A 267 6.17 23.10 21.62
N SER A 268 6.55 23.39 20.38
CA SER A 268 5.79 24.33 19.53
C SER A 268 4.70 23.72 18.65
N ASN A 269 4.57 22.39 18.54
CA ASN A 269 3.71 21.79 17.51
C ASN A 269 2.72 20.72 18.04
N ARG A 270 1.54 21.17 18.52
CA ARG A 270 0.48 20.29 19.07
C ARG A 270 0.07 19.16 18.10
N ARG A 271 0.04 19.42 16.78
CA ARG A 271 -0.29 18.41 15.77
C ARG A 271 0.74 17.29 15.68
N ALA A 272 2.03 17.60 15.83
CA ALA A 272 3.09 16.60 15.84
C ALA A 272 3.02 15.73 17.10
N SER A 273 2.72 16.34 18.25
CA SER A 273 2.53 15.62 19.51
C SER A 273 1.34 14.66 19.46
N MET A 274 0.18 15.07 18.92
CA MET A 274 -0.98 14.18 18.76
C MET A 274 -0.70 13.00 17.81
N ARG A 275 0.02 13.24 16.71
CA ARG A 275 0.41 12.16 15.78
C ARG A 275 1.39 11.17 16.42
N SER A 276 2.35 11.67 17.18
CA SER A 276 3.30 10.84 17.93
C SER A 276 2.58 9.97 18.98
N ASP A 277 1.60 10.54 19.70
CA ASP A 277 0.77 9.79 20.66
C ASP A 277 -0.08 8.71 19.96
N SER A 278 -0.72 9.04 18.83
CA SER A 278 -1.48 8.07 18.03
C SER A 278 -0.61 6.93 17.51
N ALA A 279 0.58 7.24 16.98
CA ALA A 279 1.51 6.22 16.49
C ALA A 279 2.08 5.36 17.63
N GLY A 280 2.28 5.94 18.81
CA GLY A 280 2.67 5.22 20.02
C GLY A 280 1.61 4.20 20.47
N LYS A 281 0.34 4.61 20.47
CA LYS A 281 -0.80 3.73 20.77
C LYS A 281 -0.95 2.61 19.73
N ALA A 282 -0.91 2.97 18.44
CA ALA A 282 -0.94 2.01 17.33
C ALA A 282 0.20 0.98 17.44
N LEU A 283 1.42 1.42 17.73
CA LEU A 283 2.55 0.50 17.92
C LEU A 283 2.35 -0.41 19.15
N ALA A 284 1.85 0.13 20.25
CA ALA A 284 1.58 -0.66 21.45
C ALA A 284 0.53 -1.75 21.18
N HIS A 285 -0.53 -1.40 20.45
CA HIS A 285 -1.56 -2.35 20.04
C HIS A 285 -0.99 -3.44 19.12
N LEU A 286 -0.27 -3.07 18.06
CA LEU A 286 0.40 -4.02 17.16
C LEU A 286 1.34 -4.99 17.92
N LEU A 287 2.08 -4.49 18.92
CA LEU A 287 2.95 -5.34 19.74
C LEU A 287 2.16 -6.33 20.60
N LEU A 288 1.03 -5.94 21.18
CA LEU A 288 0.15 -6.85 21.93
C LEU A 288 -0.41 -7.96 21.03
N VAL A 289 -0.87 -7.59 19.83
CA VAL A 289 -1.36 -8.55 18.83
C VAL A 289 -0.25 -9.53 18.46
N VAL A 290 0.95 -9.03 18.17
CA VAL A 290 2.12 -9.86 17.84
C VAL A 290 2.47 -10.82 18.99
N GLU A 291 2.56 -10.33 20.22
CA GLU A 291 2.88 -11.13 21.41
C GLU A 291 1.86 -12.25 21.63
N PHE A 292 0.56 -11.96 21.46
CA PHE A 292 -0.49 -12.97 21.53
C PHE A 292 -0.27 -14.12 20.54
N TYR A 293 -0.03 -13.80 19.26
CA TYR A 293 0.19 -14.83 18.24
C TYR A 293 1.53 -15.55 18.37
N GLU A 294 2.59 -14.87 18.82
CA GLU A 294 3.89 -15.50 19.16
C GLU A 294 3.74 -16.57 20.24
N ASN A 295 2.97 -16.28 21.29
CA ASN A 295 2.69 -17.21 22.36
C ASN A 295 1.92 -18.44 21.86
N LYS A 296 0.92 -18.23 20.99
CA LYS A 296 0.13 -19.33 20.38
C LYS A 296 0.99 -20.21 19.46
N LEU A 297 1.87 -19.60 18.67
CA LEU A 297 2.79 -20.31 17.78
C LEU A 297 3.80 -21.17 18.55
N THR A 298 4.34 -20.62 19.64
CA THR A 298 5.27 -21.30 20.54
C THR A 298 4.60 -22.46 21.25
N ALA A 299 3.38 -22.25 21.79
CA ALA A 299 2.59 -23.30 22.43
C ALA A 299 2.23 -24.45 21.47
N ALA A 300 2.01 -24.14 20.19
CA ALA A 300 1.75 -25.13 19.15
C ALA A 300 3.02 -25.83 18.62
N GLY A 301 4.21 -25.42 19.05
CA GLY A 301 5.49 -26.01 18.62
C GLY A 301 5.75 -25.91 17.12
N SER A 302 5.24 -24.86 16.45
CA SER A 302 5.32 -24.73 14.99
C SER A 302 6.76 -24.50 14.53
N LYS A 303 7.27 -25.39 13.65
CA LYS A 303 8.64 -25.31 13.13
C LYS A 303 8.72 -24.81 11.68
N THR A 304 7.61 -24.85 10.94
CA THR A 304 7.55 -24.43 9.54
C THR A 304 6.61 -23.23 9.36
N ALA A 305 6.86 -22.42 8.32
CA ALA A 305 5.99 -21.29 7.98
C ALA A 305 4.55 -21.75 7.72
N THR A 306 4.38 -22.89 7.04
CA THR A 306 3.07 -23.49 6.75
C THR A 306 2.31 -23.90 8.00
N ASP A 307 3.00 -24.46 8.99
CA ASP A 307 2.39 -24.86 10.26
C ASP A 307 2.03 -23.65 11.12
N ALA A 308 2.93 -22.65 11.20
CA ALA A 308 2.69 -21.40 11.90
C ALA A 308 1.46 -20.68 11.32
N MET A 309 1.40 -20.58 9.99
CA MET A 309 0.24 -20.08 9.25
C MET A 309 -1.05 -20.84 9.60
N ARG A 310 -1.01 -22.17 9.72
CA ARG A 310 -2.19 -22.99 10.09
C ARG A 310 -2.64 -22.76 11.54
N VAL A 311 -1.72 -22.46 12.45
CA VAL A 311 -2.04 -22.15 13.86
C VAL A 311 -2.71 -20.79 13.99
N VAL A 312 -2.13 -19.76 13.37
CA VAL A 312 -2.72 -18.40 13.34
C VAL A 312 -4.13 -18.43 12.76
N ALA A 313 -4.33 -19.15 11.65
CA ALA A 313 -5.65 -19.25 11.03
C ALA A 313 -6.69 -19.90 11.95
N ARG A 314 -6.34 -21.01 12.63
CA ARG A 314 -7.26 -21.67 13.56
C ARG A 314 -7.68 -20.76 14.72
N GLU A 315 -6.77 -19.94 15.21
CA GLU A 315 -7.07 -19.02 16.31
C GLU A 315 -8.04 -17.91 15.88
N ILE A 316 -7.81 -17.33 14.69
CA ILE A 316 -8.66 -16.27 14.13
C ILE A 316 -10.06 -16.80 13.80
N GLU A 317 -10.16 -18.04 13.32
CA GLU A 317 -11.44 -18.68 13.04
C GLU A 317 -12.24 -18.97 14.33
N LYS A 318 -11.55 -19.19 15.44
CA LYS A 318 -12.17 -19.53 16.73
C LYS A 318 -12.60 -18.30 17.52
N GLU A 319 -11.76 -17.27 17.58
CA GLU A 319 -11.95 -16.12 18.50
C GLU A 319 -12.02 -14.77 17.77
N GLY A 320 -11.97 -14.76 16.43
CA GLY A 320 -11.83 -13.53 15.65
C GLY A 320 -10.40 -12.98 15.69
N LEU A 321 -10.18 -11.82 15.06
CA LEU A 321 -8.88 -11.16 15.13
C LEU A 321 -8.66 -10.54 16.52
N HIS A 322 -7.70 -11.06 17.27
CA HIS A 322 -7.34 -10.51 18.58
C HIS A 322 -6.92 -9.03 18.49
N GLY A 323 -7.45 -8.20 19.38
CA GLY A 323 -7.16 -6.76 19.47
C GLY A 323 -8.11 -5.84 18.71
N VAL A 324 -9.04 -6.37 17.92
CA VAL A 324 -10.02 -5.53 17.21
C VAL A 324 -11.12 -5.07 18.17
N ASP A 325 -11.11 -3.79 18.54
CA ASP A 325 -12.24 -3.16 19.22
C ASP A 325 -13.31 -2.80 18.17
N SER A 326 -14.46 -3.47 18.22
CA SER A 326 -15.58 -3.34 17.27
C SER A 326 -16.30 -1.98 17.29
N SER A 327 -15.79 -1.01 18.06
CA SER A 327 -16.43 0.28 18.37
C SER A 327 -15.80 1.50 17.68
N GLN A 328 -14.77 1.33 16.84
CA GLN A 328 -14.25 2.44 16.03
C GLN A 328 -15.16 2.70 14.83
N GLU A 329 -16.18 3.53 15.03
CA GLU A 329 -16.88 4.21 13.93
C GLU A 329 -15.85 4.95 13.07
N THR A 330 -15.79 4.61 11.79
CA THR A 330 -14.88 5.24 10.83
C THR A 330 -15.45 6.58 10.37
N ASP A 331 -15.09 7.64 11.10
CA ASP A 331 -15.19 9.01 10.58
C ASP A 331 -14.34 9.18 9.30
N ASP A 332 -14.61 10.28 8.57
CA ASP A 332 -14.00 10.63 7.28
C ASP A 332 -12.49 10.34 7.20
N PRO A 333 -11.99 9.97 6.01
CA PRO A 333 -10.61 9.51 5.85
C PRO A 333 -9.59 10.61 6.24
N PRO A 334 -8.48 10.28 6.94
CA PRO A 334 -7.48 11.26 7.39
C PRO A 334 -6.68 11.90 6.26
#